data_AF-A0A0S8CU50-F1
#
_entry.id   AF-A0A0S8CU50-F1
#
_cell.length_a   1.000
_cell.length_b   1.000
_cell.length_c   1.000
_cell.angle_alpha   90.00
_cell.angle_beta   90.00
_cell.angle_gamma   90.00
#
_symmetry.space_group_name_H-M   'P 1'
#
loop_
_entity.id
_entity.type
_entity.pdbx_description
1 polymer ?
#
loop_
_entity_poly.entity_id
_entity_poly.type
_entity_poly.pdbx_seq_one_letter_code
_entity_poly.pdbx_strand_id
1 'polypeptide(L)'
;MNQKVKKNILLFVCVLLVGGCAELGQYGAKSDNLLEPVITDYLLSCLNDTFDLGTEEFAVNFREAEDGLRTGNDLDKLRFVCLSLHANAEYKQFKMGTKVLEQYIAEHPDSPDAIQGFRILVDRLDKEIMSKWSAWKSLLEEKDELKVKVESSRGKIERDEVLIEELQKEHEQDQILILELQKQIEQLKNIENIIKSRETEQQ
;
A
#
# COMPACT_ATOMS: atom_id res chain seq x y z
N MET A 1 7.23 -17.65 16.95
CA MET A 1 5.95 -16.93 17.20
C MET A 1 6.25 -15.46 17.42
N ASN A 2 5.59 -14.62 16.63
CA ASN A 2 6.10 -13.35 16.10
C ASN A 2 6.05 -12.16 17.07
N GLN A 3 7.16 -11.43 17.11
CA GLN A 3 7.34 -10.12 17.76
C GLN A 3 6.37 -9.04 17.21
N LYS A 4 5.77 -9.27 16.03
CA LYS A 4 4.71 -8.42 15.44
C LYS A 4 3.41 -8.42 16.23
N VAL A 5 3.06 -9.52 16.92
CA VAL A 5 1.79 -9.60 17.67
C VAL A 5 1.83 -8.71 18.91
N LYS A 6 3.01 -8.54 19.52
CA LYS A 6 3.19 -7.70 20.73
C LYS A 6 3.01 -6.19 20.45
N LYS A 7 3.33 -5.71 19.24
CA LYS A 7 3.18 -4.28 18.88
C LYS A 7 1.72 -3.89 18.63
N ASN A 8 0.89 -4.81 18.11
CA ASN A 8 -0.53 -4.52 17.86
C ASN A 8 -1.38 -4.57 19.15
N ILE A 9 -0.97 -5.38 20.14
CA ILE A 9 -1.65 -5.41 21.45
C ILE A 9 -1.37 -4.11 22.23
N LEU A 10 -0.17 -3.53 22.10
CA LEU A 10 0.19 -2.30 22.81
C LEU A 10 -0.61 -1.07 22.32
N LEU A 11 -1.00 -1.03 21.05
CA LEU A 11 -1.79 0.05 20.47
C LEU A 11 -3.28 -0.01 20.87
N PHE A 12 -3.82 -1.21 21.09
CA PHE A 12 -5.20 -1.39 21.54
C PHE A 12 -5.43 -0.99 23.00
N VAL A 13 -4.38 -1.10 23.84
CA VAL A 13 -4.45 -0.73 25.27
C VAL A 13 -4.51 0.79 25.47
N CYS A 14 -3.97 1.59 24.53
CA CYS A 14 -4.02 3.06 24.64
C CYS A 14 -5.39 3.66 24.32
N VAL A 15 -6.22 3.00 23.51
CA VAL A 15 -7.58 3.49 23.21
C VAL A 15 -8.54 3.21 24.36
N LEU A 16 -8.34 2.11 25.10
CA LEU A 16 -9.18 1.74 26.25
C LEU A 16 -8.87 2.54 27.53
N LEU A 17 -7.73 3.23 27.61
CA LEU A 17 -7.33 4.01 28.80
C LEU A 17 -7.77 5.48 28.78
N VAL A 18 -8.35 5.97 27.67
CA VAL A 18 -8.89 7.35 27.57
C VAL A 18 -10.42 7.38 27.69
N GLY A 19 -11.08 6.22 27.71
CA GLY A 19 -12.50 6.08 28.06
C GLY A 19 -12.68 6.06 29.57
N GLY A 20 -12.83 7.22 30.18
CA GLY A 20 -13.29 7.33 31.56
C GLY A 20 -14.61 6.57 31.75
N CYS A 21 -14.66 5.69 32.74
CA CYS A 21 -15.89 5.05 33.19
C CYS A 21 -16.88 6.13 33.65
N ALA A 22 -17.92 6.41 32.85
CA ALA A 22 -19.11 7.05 33.35
C ALA A 22 -19.91 6.00 34.14
N GLU A 23 -20.10 6.25 35.44
CA GLU A 23 -20.92 5.43 36.32
C GLU A 23 -22.31 5.21 35.73
N LEU A 24 -22.72 3.94 35.69
CA LEU A 24 -24.08 3.52 35.33
C LEU A 24 -25.02 3.90 36.48
N GLY A 25 -25.45 5.17 36.51
CA GLY A 25 -26.48 5.65 37.42
C GLY A 25 -27.83 5.02 37.08
N GLN A 26 -28.43 4.35 38.06
CA GLN A 26 -29.74 3.71 37.98
C GLN A 26 -30.82 4.65 37.42
N TYR A 27 -31.43 4.23 36.32
CA TYR A 27 -32.64 4.84 35.76
C TYR A 27 -33.81 4.70 36.73
N GLY A 28 -34.07 5.75 37.50
CA GLY A 28 -35.36 5.99 38.13
C GLY A 28 -36.29 6.63 37.09
N ALA A 29 -37.34 5.91 36.73
CA ALA A 29 -38.37 6.38 35.80
C ALA A 29 -38.97 7.72 36.25
N LYS A 30 -38.82 8.76 35.42
CA LYS A 30 -39.74 9.89 35.33
C LYS A 30 -39.92 10.30 33.86
N SER A 31 -41.19 10.43 33.52
CA SER A 31 -41.82 10.61 32.23
C SER A 31 -41.52 11.93 31.55
N ASP A 32 -41.71 11.89 30.21
CA ASP A 32 -42.04 12.99 29.31
C ASP A 32 -41.03 14.14 29.21
N ASN A 33 -40.03 13.94 28.35
CA ASN A 33 -39.72 14.81 27.23
C ASN A 33 -38.99 13.95 26.18
N LEU A 34 -39.51 13.89 24.95
CA LEU A 34 -38.78 13.31 23.82
C LEU A 34 -37.52 14.18 23.63
N LEU A 35 -36.41 13.79 24.25
CA LEU A 35 -35.10 14.35 23.93
C LEU A 35 -34.80 13.94 22.49
N GLU A 36 -34.77 14.91 21.59
CA GLU A 36 -34.13 14.71 20.29
C GLU A 36 -32.75 14.07 20.54
N PRO A 37 -32.46 12.92 19.92
CA PRO A 37 -31.15 12.32 20.07
C PRO A 37 -30.11 13.36 19.65
N VAL A 38 -29.16 13.63 20.52
CA VAL A 38 -28.07 14.57 20.22
C VAL A 38 -27.43 14.05 18.93
N ILE A 39 -27.42 14.86 17.88
CA ILE A 39 -27.03 14.45 16.51
C ILE A 39 -25.68 13.72 16.49
N THR A 40 -24.76 14.10 17.39
CA THR A 40 -23.47 13.43 17.57
C THR A 40 -23.60 12.00 18.09
N ASP A 41 -24.56 11.72 18.97
CA ASP A 41 -24.79 10.37 19.49
C ASP A 41 -25.30 9.45 18.38
N TYR A 42 -26.15 9.97 17.48
CA TYR A 42 -26.56 9.23 16.28
C TYR A 42 -25.37 8.90 15.38
N LEU A 43 -24.54 9.89 15.06
CA LEU A 43 -23.38 9.69 14.19
C LEU A 43 -22.36 8.72 14.81
N LEU A 44 -22.09 8.83 16.11
CA LEU A 44 -21.17 7.93 16.82
C LEU A 44 -21.74 6.51 16.92
N SER A 45 -23.04 6.37 17.21
CA SER A 45 -23.71 5.06 17.18
C SER A 45 -23.63 4.45 15.78
N CYS A 46 -23.97 5.22 14.75
CA CYS A 46 -23.92 4.75 13.38
C CYS A 46 -22.50 4.32 12.97
N LEU A 47 -21.47 5.06 13.36
CA LEU A 47 -20.07 4.68 13.10
C LEU A 47 -19.70 3.37 13.80
N ASN A 48 -20.20 3.15 15.02
CA ASN A 48 -19.99 1.92 15.76
C ASN A 48 -20.75 0.74 15.13
N ASP A 49 -22.00 0.96 14.72
CA ASP A 49 -22.87 -0.07 14.12
C ASP A 49 -22.39 -0.47 12.72
N THR A 50 -21.77 0.46 11.99
CA THR A 50 -21.25 0.22 10.65
C THR A 50 -19.81 -0.29 10.63
N PHE A 51 -19.12 -0.32 11.78
CA PHE A 51 -17.68 -0.61 11.85
C PHE A 51 -17.27 -1.98 11.28
N ASP A 52 -18.09 -3.01 11.51
CA ASP A 52 -17.81 -4.39 11.10
C ASP A 52 -18.41 -4.74 9.72
N LEU A 53 -18.89 -3.76 8.95
CA LEU A 53 -19.48 -4.01 7.63
C LEU A 53 -18.43 -4.54 6.64
N GLY A 54 -18.73 -5.69 6.05
CA GLY A 54 -17.95 -6.25 4.95
C GLY A 54 -18.01 -5.37 3.69
N THR A 55 -17.05 -5.54 2.76
CA THR A 55 -16.95 -4.70 1.56
C THR A 55 -18.21 -4.71 0.69
N GLU A 56 -18.84 -5.89 0.50
CA GLU A 56 -20.06 -6.02 -0.31
C GLU A 56 -21.27 -5.37 0.37
N GLU A 57 -21.44 -5.61 1.66
CA GLU A 57 -22.53 -5.05 2.46
C GLU A 57 -22.40 -3.52 2.59
N PHE A 58 -21.17 -3.02 2.73
CA PHE A 58 -20.88 -1.60 2.67
C PHE A 58 -21.31 -0.98 1.33
N ALA A 59 -20.96 -1.61 0.20
CA ALA A 59 -21.29 -1.08 -1.12
C ALA A 59 -22.81 -0.97 -1.35
N VAL A 60 -23.58 -1.95 -0.84
CA VAL A 60 -25.05 -1.91 -0.88
C VAL A 60 -25.58 -0.78 0.00
N ASN A 61 -25.20 -0.73 1.28
CA ASN A 61 -25.64 0.29 2.24
C ASN A 61 -25.28 1.70 1.79
N PHE A 62 -24.08 1.89 1.23
CA PHE A 62 -23.63 3.19 0.74
C PHE A 62 -24.48 3.67 -0.44
N ARG A 63 -24.81 2.77 -1.38
CA ARG A 63 -25.66 3.11 -2.53
C ARG A 63 -27.07 3.50 -2.09
N GLU A 64 -27.65 2.75 -1.14
CA GLU A 64 -28.96 3.08 -0.58
C GLU A 64 -28.96 4.45 0.11
N ALA A 65 -27.91 4.76 0.87
CA ALA A 65 -27.77 6.07 1.50
C ALA A 65 -27.55 7.20 0.47
N GLU A 66 -26.83 6.94 -0.62
CA GLU A 66 -26.62 7.90 -1.71
C GLU A 66 -27.94 8.21 -2.44
N ASP A 67 -28.74 7.19 -2.74
CA ASP A 67 -30.08 7.35 -3.30
C ASP A 67 -30.99 8.14 -2.34
N GLY A 68 -30.87 7.86 -1.04
CA GLY A 68 -31.55 8.57 0.03
C GLY A 68 -31.26 10.08 0.06
N LEU A 69 -30.10 10.55 -0.38
CA LEU A 69 -29.79 12.00 -0.39
C LEU A 69 -30.71 12.83 -1.29
N ARG A 70 -31.29 12.23 -2.33
CA ARG A 70 -32.09 12.98 -3.32
C ARG A 70 -33.49 13.34 -2.84
N THR A 71 -34.03 12.53 -1.94
CA THR A 71 -35.43 12.61 -1.48
C THR A 71 -35.57 12.56 0.04
N GLY A 72 -34.45 12.35 0.74
CA GLY A 72 -34.41 11.98 2.14
C GLY A 72 -34.45 13.16 3.10
N ASN A 73 -34.71 12.81 4.35
CA ASN A 73 -34.72 13.74 5.47
C ASN A 73 -33.31 13.89 6.06
N ASP A 74 -33.21 14.62 7.17
CA ASP A 74 -31.96 14.88 7.85
C ASP A 74 -31.24 13.62 8.37
N LEU A 75 -31.99 12.57 8.73
CA LEU A 75 -31.39 11.29 9.12
C LEU A 75 -30.74 10.59 7.94
N ASP A 76 -31.30 10.70 6.74
CA ASP A 76 -30.70 10.14 5.52
C ASP A 76 -29.37 10.84 5.20
N LYS A 77 -29.31 12.17 5.36
CA LYS A 77 -28.06 12.94 5.26
C LYS A 77 -27.03 12.47 6.28
N LEU A 78 -27.43 12.30 7.54
CA LEU A 78 -26.52 11.85 8.61
C LEU A 78 -26.05 10.40 8.41
N ARG A 79 -26.92 9.50 7.93
CA ARG A 79 -26.57 8.12 7.58
C ARG A 79 -25.55 8.09 6.44
N PHE A 80 -25.74 8.93 5.42
CA PHE A 80 -24.77 9.08 4.34
C PHE A 80 -23.41 9.60 4.85
N VAL A 81 -23.42 10.63 5.72
CA VAL A 81 -22.20 11.13 6.37
C VAL A 81 -21.51 10.02 7.14
N CYS A 82 -22.22 9.28 7.97
CA CYS A 82 -21.67 8.14 8.71
C CYS A 82 -20.99 7.11 7.80
N LEU A 83 -21.68 6.64 6.75
CA LEU A 83 -21.12 5.65 5.83
C LEU A 83 -19.94 6.19 5.02
N SER A 84 -19.90 7.50 4.73
CA SER A 84 -18.76 8.13 4.07
C SER A 84 -17.48 8.14 4.90
N LEU A 85 -17.59 8.00 6.22
CA LEU A 85 -16.47 7.94 7.16
C LEU A 85 -15.99 6.50 7.42
N HIS A 86 -16.67 5.50 6.84
CA HIS A 86 -16.33 4.10 7.00
C HIS A 86 -14.98 3.76 6.34
N ALA A 87 -14.27 2.74 6.85
CA ALA A 87 -12.94 2.37 6.36
C ALA A 87 -12.93 1.88 4.90
N ASN A 88 -14.05 1.31 4.43
CA ASN A 88 -14.21 0.87 3.04
C ASN A 88 -14.62 2.01 2.08
N ALA A 89 -14.88 3.23 2.59
CA ALA A 89 -15.23 4.36 1.74
C ALA A 89 -14.02 4.86 0.95
N GLU A 90 -14.21 5.07 -0.35
CA GLU A 90 -13.20 5.72 -1.18
C GLU A 90 -13.05 7.20 -0.82
N TYR A 91 -11.87 7.77 -1.12
CA TYR A 91 -11.63 9.19 -0.84
C TYR A 91 -12.68 10.12 -1.47
N LYS A 92 -13.18 9.80 -2.66
CA LYS A 92 -14.26 10.56 -3.31
C LYS A 92 -15.56 10.51 -2.51
N GLN A 93 -15.92 9.33 -1.99
CA GLN A 93 -17.11 9.12 -1.16
C GLN A 93 -16.98 9.87 0.16
N PHE A 94 -15.82 9.79 0.81
CA PHE A 94 -15.48 10.58 2.00
C PHE A 94 -15.67 12.08 1.74
N LYS A 95 -15.12 12.61 0.64
CA LYS A 95 -15.28 14.04 0.30
C LYS A 95 -16.72 14.44 0.01
N MET A 96 -17.52 13.57 -0.60
CA MET A 96 -18.95 13.85 -0.75
C MET A 96 -19.64 13.93 0.61
N GLY A 97 -19.34 13.02 1.52
CA GLY A 97 -19.87 13.05 2.89
C GLY A 97 -19.48 14.30 3.67
N THR A 98 -18.23 14.75 3.57
CA THR A 98 -17.80 16.01 4.22
C THR A 98 -18.63 17.21 3.75
N LYS A 99 -18.97 17.29 2.46
CA LYS A 99 -19.81 18.37 1.91
C LYS A 99 -21.25 18.28 2.42
N VAL A 100 -21.80 17.07 2.50
CA VAL A 100 -23.15 16.85 3.04
C VAL A 100 -23.20 17.25 4.51
N LEU A 101 -22.17 16.93 5.29
CA LEU A 101 -22.05 17.36 6.69
C LEU A 101 -21.99 18.89 6.81
N GLU A 102 -21.22 19.57 5.97
CA GLU A 102 -21.16 21.04 5.96
C GLU A 102 -22.49 21.69 5.61
N GLN A 103 -23.20 21.14 4.61
CA GLN A 103 -24.55 21.57 4.26
C GLN A 103 -25.53 21.36 5.41
N TYR A 104 -25.47 20.19 6.04
CA TYR A 104 -26.31 19.86 7.19
C TYR A 104 -26.11 20.85 8.34
N ILE A 105 -24.86 21.17 8.69
CA ILE A 105 -24.54 22.15 9.74
C ILE A 105 -25.02 23.56 9.36
N ALA A 106 -24.90 23.95 8.10
CA ALA A 106 -25.36 25.25 7.63
C ALA A 106 -26.89 25.39 7.67
N GLU A 107 -27.62 24.31 7.40
CA GLU A 107 -29.08 24.24 7.47
C GLU A 107 -29.60 24.18 8.92
N HIS A 108 -28.74 23.81 9.87
CA HIS A 108 -29.07 23.69 11.30
C HIS A 108 -28.15 24.60 12.14
N PRO A 109 -28.27 25.93 12.06
CA PRO A 109 -27.38 26.85 12.77
C PRO A 109 -27.55 26.81 14.30
N ASP A 110 -28.71 26.37 14.78
CA ASP A 110 -29.00 26.15 16.20
C ASP A 110 -28.52 24.78 16.71
N SER A 111 -27.83 24.01 15.86
CA SER A 111 -27.31 22.70 16.22
C SER A 111 -26.27 22.80 17.36
N PRO A 112 -26.21 21.80 18.25
CA PRO A 112 -25.32 21.84 19.42
C PRO A 112 -23.85 22.00 19.02
N ASP A 113 -23.05 22.69 19.84
CA ASP A 113 -21.58 22.83 19.69
C ASP A 113 -20.86 21.50 19.39
N ALA A 114 -21.46 20.38 19.83
CA ALA A 114 -21.00 19.03 19.56
C ALA A 114 -20.86 18.71 18.05
N ILE A 115 -21.76 19.19 17.18
CA ILE A 115 -21.66 18.93 15.73
C ILE A 115 -20.51 19.72 15.08
N GLN A 116 -20.20 20.91 15.62
CA GLN A 116 -19.01 21.67 15.21
C GLN A 116 -17.74 20.94 15.66
N GLY A 117 -17.74 20.37 16.86
CA GLY A 117 -16.67 19.48 17.34
C GLY A 117 -16.47 18.28 16.40
N PHE A 118 -17.55 17.64 15.96
CA PHE A 118 -17.50 16.54 15.01
C PHE A 118 -16.92 16.98 13.65
N ARG A 119 -17.33 18.13 13.12
CA ARG A 119 -16.76 18.70 11.90
C ARG A 119 -15.24 18.87 11.99
N ILE A 120 -14.74 19.39 13.11
CA ILE A 120 -13.30 19.56 13.33
C ILE A 120 -12.57 18.20 13.30
N LEU A 121 -13.18 17.13 13.84
CA LEU A 121 -12.61 15.79 13.77
C LEU A 121 -12.56 15.27 12.34
N VAL A 122 -13.63 15.46 11.57
CA VAL A 122 -13.69 15.09 10.15
C VAL A 122 -12.65 15.86 9.32
N ASP A 123 -12.45 17.16 9.57
CA ASP A 123 -11.42 17.97 8.91
C ASP A 123 -9.99 17.48 9.22
N ARG A 124 -9.74 17.05 10.47
CA ARG A 124 -8.47 16.44 10.85
C ARG A 124 -8.26 15.11 10.12
N LEU A 125 -9.32 14.31 10.02
CA LEU A 125 -9.27 13.04 9.29
C LEU A 125 -8.99 13.25 7.80
N ASP A 126 -9.59 14.25 7.15
CA ASP A 126 -9.30 14.60 5.74
C ASP A 126 -7.83 14.93 5.52
N LYS A 127 -7.23 15.74 6.42
CA LYS A 127 -5.81 16.09 6.34
C LYS A 127 -4.90 14.86 6.47
N GLU A 128 -5.23 13.96 7.40
CA GLU A 128 -4.49 12.71 7.58
C GLU A 128 -4.63 11.76 6.38
N ILE A 129 -5.84 11.62 5.82
CA ILE A 129 -6.08 10.82 4.62
C ILE A 129 -5.30 11.39 3.44
N MET A 130 -5.33 12.72 3.25
CA MET A 130 -4.58 13.40 2.19
C MET A 130 -3.06 13.22 2.32
N SER A 131 -2.53 13.35 3.54
CA SER A 131 -1.12 13.08 3.82
C SER A 131 -0.73 11.65 3.44
N LYS A 132 -1.51 10.65 3.87
CA LYS A 132 -1.27 9.24 3.52
C LYS A 132 -1.40 8.97 2.02
N TRP A 133 -2.38 9.58 1.35
CA TRP A 133 -2.57 9.40 -0.09
C TRP A 133 -1.41 9.99 -0.89
N SER A 134 -0.90 11.17 -0.49
CA SER A 134 0.27 11.77 -1.11
C SER A 134 1.53 10.91 -0.94
N ALA A 135 1.73 10.33 0.25
CA ALA A 135 2.82 9.39 0.52
C ALA A 135 2.67 8.10 -0.30
N TRP A 136 1.46 7.54 -0.40
CA TRP A 136 1.19 6.36 -1.21
C TRP A 136 1.44 6.62 -2.71
N LYS A 137 1.07 7.79 -3.21
CA LYS A 137 1.36 8.20 -4.58
C LYS A 137 2.87 8.27 -4.86
N SER A 138 3.65 8.85 -3.95
CA SER A 138 5.12 8.86 -4.03
C SER A 138 5.69 7.44 -4.10
N LEU A 139 5.20 6.54 -3.23
CA LEU A 139 5.63 5.13 -3.24
C LEU A 139 5.26 4.40 -4.53
N LEU A 140 4.12 4.72 -5.14
CA LEU A 140 3.70 4.14 -6.41
C LEU A 140 4.62 4.60 -7.56
N GLU A 141 4.95 5.90 -7.60
CA GLU A 141 5.89 6.47 -8.57
C GLU A 141 7.29 5.84 -8.42
N GLU A 142 7.79 5.70 -7.19
CA GLU A 142 9.06 5.01 -6.89
C GLU A 142 9.04 3.55 -7.33
N LYS A 143 7.92 2.83 -7.10
CA LYS A 143 7.75 1.43 -7.53
C LYS A 143 7.82 1.31 -9.06
N ASP A 144 7.22 2.23 -9.78
CA ASP A 144 7.24 2.22 -11.25
C ASP A 144 8.62 2.59 -11.80
N GLU A 145 9.33 3.54 -11.18
CA GLU A 145 10.73 3.85 -11.53
C GLU A 145 11.65 2.64 -11.28
N LEU A 146 11.49 1.97 -10.14
CA LEU A 146 12.24 0.75 -9.82
C LEU A 146 11.94 -0.37 -10.81
N LYS A 147 10.68 -0.53 -11.23
CA LYS A 147 10.30 -1.52 -12.24
C LYS A 147 11.03 -1.29 -13.56
N VAL A 148 11.09 -0.04 -14.04
CA VAL A 148 11.84 0.33 -15.24
C VAL A 148 13.34 0.01 -15.10
N LYS A 149 13.94 0.31 -13.93
CA LYS A 149 15.35 0.00 -13.66
C LYS A 149 15.63 -1.50 -13.65
N VAL A 150 14.72 -2.31 -13.09
CA VAL A 150 14.83 -3.77 -13.08
C VAL A 150 14.74 -4.32 -14.49
N GLU A 151 13.77 -3.88 -15.29
CA GLU A 151 13.63 -4.31 -16.69
C GLU A 151 14.86 -3.93 -17.53
N SER A 152 15.40 -2.71 -17.35
CA SER A 152 16.63 -2.29 -18.02
C SER A 152 17.85 -3.11 -17.60
N SER A 153 17.98 -3.43 -16.31
CA SER A 153 19.09 -4.23 -15.79
C SER A 153 19.00 -5.67 -16.29
N ARG A 154 17.79 -6.24 -16.34
CA ARG A 154 17.56 -7.55 -16.92
C ARG A 154 17.99 -7.62 -18.39
N GLY A 155 17.62 -6.64 -19.20
CA GLY A 155 18.05 -6.58 -20.60
C GLY A 155 19.55 -6.32 -20.79
N LYS A 156 20.28 -5.87 -19.77
CA LYS A 156 21.76 -5.85 -19.79
C LYS A 156 22.32 -7.23 -19.49
N ILE A 157 21.81 -7.90 -18.45
CA ILE A 157 22.22 -9.26 -18.08
C ILE A 157 22.02 -10.23 -19.26
N GLU A 158 20.86 -10.18 -19.92
CA GLU A 158 20.59 -11.04 -21.09
C GLU A 158 21.57 -10.79 -22.25
N ARG A 159 22.07 -9.55 -22.42
CA ARG A 159 23.10 -9.24 -23.43
C ARG A 159 24.49 -9.72 -22.99
N ASP A 160 24.81 -9.53 -21.72
CA ASP A 160 26.10 -9.96 -21.15
C ASP A 160 26.21 -11.50 -21.19
N GLU A 161 25.12 -12.23 -20.98
CA GLU A 161 25.07 -13.70 -21.10
C GLU A 161 25.43 -14.16 -22.53
N VAL A 162 24.86 -13.54 -23.56
CA VAL A 162 25.20 -13.84 -24.97
C VAL A 162 26.67 -13.56 -25.26
N LEU A 163 27.19 -12.42 -24.78
CA LEU A 163 28.60 -12.07 -24.98
C LEU A 163 29.54 -13.08 -24.30
N ILE A 164 29.17 -13.57 -23.11
CA ILE A 164 29.95 -14.60 -22.40
C ILE A 164 29.98 -15.90 -23.21
N GLU A 165 28.86 -16.33 -23.80
CA GLU A 165 28.82 -17.53 -24.65
C GLU A 165 29.71 -17.38 -25.90
N GLU A 166 29.73 -16.20 -26.52
CA GLU A 166 30.59 -15.91 -27.68
C GLU A 166 32.08 -15.97 -27.29
N LEU A 167 32.46 -15.32 -26.19
CA LEU A 167 33.83 -15.34 -25.67
C LEU A 167 34.28 -16.74 -25.27
N GLN A 168 33.39 -17.58 -24.74
CA GLN A 168 33.70 -18.97 -24.42
C GLN A 168 34.04 -19.79 -25.68
N LYS A 169 33.26 -19.62 -26.75
CA LYS A 169 33.54 -20.29 -28.03
C LYS A 169 34.86 -19.86 -28.65
N GLU A 170 35.16 -18.56 -28.61
CA GLU A 170 36.44 -18.02 -29.09
C GLU A 170 37.60 -18.62 -28.28
N HIS A 171 37.46 -18.65 -26.95
CA HIS A 171 38.46 -19.24 -26.06
C HIS A 171 38.71 -20.73 -26.34
N GLU A 172 37.65 -21.51 -26.60
CA GLU A 172 37.78 -22.92 -26.98
C GLU A 172 38.52 -23.11 -28.30
N GLN A 173 38.23 -22.26 -29.30
CA GLN A 173 38.93 -22.28 -30.60
C GLN A 173 40.42 -21.95 -30.45
N ASP A 174 40.74 -20.93 -29.65
CA ASP A 174 42.12 -20.55 -29.36
C ASP A 174 42.88 -21.68 -28.65
N GLN A 175 42.25 -22.38 -27.70
CA GLN A 175 42.88 -23.53 -27.05
C GLN A 175 43.21 -24.65 -28.05
N ILE A 176 42.30 -24.95 -28.98
CA ILE A 176 42.56 -25.95 -30.03
C ILE A 176 43.74 -25.53 -30.91
N LEU A 177 43.77 -24.26 -31.33
CA LEU A 177 44.86 -23.73 -32.14
C LEU A 177 46.21 -23.80 -31.40
N ILE A 178 46.23 -23.43 -30.13
CA ILE A 178 47.43 -23.50 -29.28
C ILE A 178 47.94 -24.94 -29.19
N LEU A 179 47.07 -25.93 -29.00
CA LEU A 179 47.46 -27.34 -28.92
C LEU A 179 48.09 -27.84 -30.23
N GLU A 180 47.52 -27.46 -31.38
CA GLU A 180 48.07 -27.83 -32.68
C GLU A 180 49.44 -27.17 -32.92
N LEU A 181 49.60 -25.89 -32.57
CA LEU A 181 50.88 -25.19 -32.66
C LEU A 181 51.93 -25.81 -31.73
N GLN A 182 51.56 -26.22 -30.51
CA GLN A 182 52.46 -26.92 -29.60
C GLN A 182 52.97 -28.25 -30.20
N LYS A 183 52.08 -29.02 -30.83
CA LYS A 183 52.44 -30.26 -31.51
C LYS A 183 53.40 -30.02 -32.67
N GLN A 184 53.17 -28.97 -33.47
CA GLN A 184 54.08 -28.59 -34.56
C GLN A 184 55.47 -28.18 -34.03
N ILE A 185 55.53 -27.42 -32.95
CA ILE A 185 56.79 -27.05 -32.29
C ILE A 185 57.54 -28.30 -31.82
N GLU A 186 56.84 -29.29 -31.25
CA GLU A 186 57.47 -30.53 -30.78
C GLU A 186 58.02 -31.36 -31.95
N GLN A 187 57.31 -31.43 -33.07
CA GLN A 187 57.82 -32.05 -34.30
C GLN A 187 59.07 -31.34 -34.82
N LEU A 188 59.07 -30.01 -34.85
CA LEU A 188 60.22 -29.22 -35.29
C LEU A 188 61.43 -29.44 -34.39
N LYS A 189 61.24 -29.49 -33.06
CA LYS A 189 62.31 -29.82 -32.10
C LYS A 189 62.90 -31.20 -32.34
N ASN A 190 62.07 -32.19 -32.66
CA ASN A 190 62.54 -33.54 -32.96
C ASN A 190 63.37 -33.57 -34.26
N ILE A 191 62.91 -32.87 -35.31
CA ILE A 191 63.67 -32.73 -36.56
C ILE A 191 65.01 -32.03 -36.31
N GLU A 192 65.03 -30.95 -35.53
CA GLU A 192 66.24 -30.23 -35.16
C GLU A 192 67.26 -31.16 -34.45
N ASN A 193 66.79 -31.99 -33.51
CA ASN A 193 67.64 -32.97 -32.83
C ASN A 193 68.21 -34.01 -33.80
N ILE A 194 67.41 -34.51 -34.74
CA ILE A 194 67.88 -35.47 -35.77
C ILE A 194 68.96 -34.83 -36.64
N ILE A 195 68.78 -33.57 -37.06
CA ILE A 195 69.77 -32.84 -37.86
C ILE A 195 71.07 -32.68 -37.08
N LYS A 196 71.00 -32.21 -35.83
CA LYS A 196 72.19 -32.06 -34.96
C LYS A 196 72.95 -33.37 -34.77
N SER A 197 72.24 -34.47 -34.51
CA SER A 197 72.87 -35.79 -34.37
C SER A 197 73.60 -36.22 -35.64
N ARG A 198 72.99 -35.99 -36.82
CA ARG A 198 73.62 -36.32 -38.11
C ARG A 198 74.83 -35.45 -38.43
N GLU A 199 74.81 -34.17 -38.05
CA GLU A 199 75.97 -33.28 -38.22
C GLU A 199 77.15 -33.71 -37.34
N THR A 200 76.88 -34.18 -36.11
CA THR A 200 77.93 -34.71 -35.22
C THR A 200 78.50 -36.06 -35.65
N GLU A 201 77.78 -36.86 -36.42
CA GLU A 201 78.27 -38.16 -36.95
C GLU A 201 79.15 -38.00 -38.21
N GLN A 202 79.12 -36.82 -38.85
CA GLN A 202 79.90 -36.53 -40.06
C GLN A 202 81.21 -35.76 -39.80
N GLN A 203 81.49 -35.42 -38.54
CA GLN A 203 82.75 -34.83 -38.06
C GLN A 203 83.64 -35.88 -37.40
#